data_AF-A0A945PGK7-F1
#
_entry.id   AF-A0A945PGK7-F1
#
_cell.length_a   1.000
_cell.length_b   1.000
_cell.length_c   1.000
_cell.angle_alpha   90.00
_cell.angle_beta   90.00
_cell.angle_gamma   90.00
#
_symmetry.space_group_name_H-M   'P 1'
#
loop_
_entity.id
_entity.type
_entity.pdbx_description
1 polymer ?
#
loop_
_entity_poly.entity_id
_entity_poly.type
_entity_poly.pdbx_seq_one_letter_code
_entity_poly.pdbx_strand_id
1 'polypeptide(L)'
;MSISIERKKEKKADFTNEATKSIENMLSEVQLSLNIMNNNLNSEYVQVSLTEASSAEININNIRNKLRKSYLRKIERGEMKIQTGMIYNNLIHSLEKIGDHIFNVSEAIVGDK
;
A
#
# COMPACT_ATOMS: atom_id res chain seq x y z
N MET A 1 14.01 -7.39 -15.31
CA MET A 1 14.15 -6.45 -14.18
C MET A 1 13.67 -5.09 -14.65
N SER A 2 12.56 -4.60 -14.07
CA SER A 2 11.80 -3.48 -14.61
C SER A 2 12.55 -2.16 -14.52
N ILE A 3 12.57 -1.43 -15.64
CA ILE A 3 13.09 -0.08 -15.90
C ILE A 3 12.72 0.95 -14.79
N SER A 4 11.70 0.65 -14.00
CA SER A 4 11.24 1.43 -12.84
C SER A 4 12.26 1.54 -11.70
N ILE A 5 13.08 0.50 -11.44
CA ILE A 5 14.08 0.53 -10.36
C ILE A 5 15.29 1.40 -10.74
N GLU A 6 15.67 1.34 -12.01
CA GLU A 6 16.82 2.08 -12.55
C GLU A 6 16.57 3.59 -12.58
N ARG A 7 15.35 4.02 -12.96
CA ARG A 7 14.92 5.42 -12.90
C ARG A 7 14.91 6.01 -11.49
N LYS A 8 14.83 5.18 -10.44
CA LYS A 8 14.87 5.61 -9.03
C LYS A 8 16.28 5.99 -8.59
N LYS A 9 17.32 5.48 -9.26
CA LYS A 9 18.72 5.75 -8.92
C LYS A 9 19.23 7.10 -9.48
N GLU A 10 18.66 7.59 -10.58
CA GLU A 10 19.08 8.84 -11.23
C GLU A 10 18.44 10.12 -10.68
N LYS A 11 17.30 10.01 -9.98
CA LYS A 11 16.65 11.16 -9.34
C LYS A 11 16.51 10.87 -7.85
N LYS A 12 17.50 11.28 -7.06
CA LYS A 12 17.38 11.45 -5.60
C LYS A 12 16.30 12.48 -5.30
N ALA A 13 15.05 12.11 -5.48
CA ALA A 13 13.93 12.79 -4.86
C ALA A 13 13.97 12.34 -3.40
N ASP A 14 14.76 13.04 -2.59
CA ASP A 14 14.78 12.83 -1.15
C ASP A 14 13.36 13.16 -0.64
N PHE A 15 12.58 12.11 -0.37
CA PHE A 15 11.32 12.26 0.30
C PHE A 15 11.59 12.91 1.66
N THR A 16 10.69 13.80 2.09
CA THR A 16 10.78 14.35 3.45
C THR A 16 10.67 13.21 4.46
N ASN A 17 11.25 13.37 5.64
CA ASN A 17 11.17 12.36 6.71
C ASN A 17 9.71 11.96 7.03
N GLU A 18 8.78 12.92 6.92
CA GLU A 18 7.34 12.67 7.09
C GLU A 18 6.75 11.79 5.98
N ALA A 19 7.13 12.02 4.72
CA ALA A 19 6.69 11.22 3.58
C ALA A 19 7.26 9.79 3.66
N THR A 20 8.52 9.64 4.05
CA THR A 20 9.15 8.34 4.29
C THR A 20 8.43 7.56 5.39
N LYS A 21 8.19 8.19 6.56
CA LYS A 21 7.47 7.57 7.67
C LYS A 21 6.03 7.17 7.28
N SER A 22 5.39 7.96 6.44
CA SER A 22 4.05 7.64 5.92
C SER A 22 4.05 6.40 5.02
N ILE A 23 5.07 6.24 4.18
CA ILE A 23 5.26 5.05 3.34
C ILE A 23 5.58 3.83 4.22
N GLU A 24 6.46 3.98 5.22
CA GLU A 24 6.77 2.92 6.18
C GLU A 24 5.53 2.43 6.92
N ASN A 25 4.66 3.35 7.35
CA ASN A 25 3.39 2.97 7.97
C ASN A 25 2.52 2.15 7.00
N MET A 26 2.41 2.55 5.73
CA MET A 26 1.64 1.79 4.74
C MET A 26 2.25 0.42 4.45
N LEU A 27 3.59 0.32 4.42
CA LEU A 27 4.31 -0.95 4.28
C LEU A 27 4.03 -1.90 5.44
N SER A 28 4.00 -1.39 6.68
CA SER A 28 3.68 -2.19 7.86
C SER A 28 2.27 -2.79 7.77
N GLU A 29 1.30 -2.04 7.26
CA GLU A 29 -0.07 -2.55 7.04
C GLU A 29 -0.14 -3.60 5.93
N VAL A 30 0.61 -3.41 4.84
CA VAL A 30 0.74 -4.43 3.79
C VAL A 30 1.40 -5.70 4.35
N GLN A 31 2.40 -5.55 5.22
CA GLN A 31 3.04 -6.69 5.88
C GLN A 31 2.10 -7.42 6.85
N LEU A 32 1.26 -6.67 7.58
CA LEU A 32 0.20 -7.26 8.40
C LEU A 32 -0.78 -8.06 7.53
N SER A 33 -1.23 -7.49 6.41
CA SER A 33 -2.11 -8.16 5.45
C SER A 33 -1.48 -9.45 4.91
N LEU A 34 -0.17 -9.45 4.58
CA LEU A 34 0.56 -10.66 4.18
C LEU A 34 0.58 -11.73 5.27
N ASN A 35 0.75 -11.35 6.53
CA ASN A 35 0.74 -12.29 7.65
C ASN A 35 -0.65 -12.92 7.82
N ILE A 36 -1.72 -12.12 7.71
CA ILE A 36 -3.10 -12.62 7.75
C ILE A 36 -3.35 -13.61 6.62
N MET A 37 -2.96 -13.26 5.39
CA MET A 37 -3.08 -14.16 4.24
C MET A 37 -2.32 -15.47 4.46
N ASN A 38 -1.09 -15.41 4.98
CA ASN A 38 -0.32 -16.62 5.29
C ASN A 38 -0.99 -17.47 6.38
N ASN A 39 -1.59 -16.85 7.41
CA ASN A 39 -2.33 -17.59 8.43
C ASN A 39 -3.56 -18.28 7.82
N ASN A 40 -4.30 -17.58 6.95
CA ASN A 40 -5.45 -18.13 6.23
C ASN A 40 -5.04 -19.33 5.35
N LEU A 41 -3.90 -19.25 4.65
CA LEU A 41 -3.38 -20.34 3.82
C LEU A 41 -2.95 -21.58 4.61
N ASN A 42 -2.56 -21.41 5.88
CA ASN A 42 -2.13 -22.51 6.74
C ASN A 42 -3.25 -23.05 7.64
N SER A 43 -4.44 -22.43 7.62
CA SER A 43 -5.59 -22.83 8.43
C SER A 43 -6.50 -23.79 7.66
N GLU A 44 -7.28 -24.58 8.39
CA GLU A 44 -8.36 -25.36 7.76
C GLU A 44 -9.41 -24.40 7.18
N TYR A 45 -9.87 -24.69 5.96
CA TYR A 45 -10.82 -23.86 5.19
C TYR A 45 -12.02 -23.35 6.00
N VAL A 46 -12.58 -24.20 6.86
CA VAL A 46 -13.78 -23.91 7.68
C VAL A 46 -13.54 -22.82 8.73
N GLN A 47 -12.27 -22.54 9.07
CA GLN A 47 -11.89 -21.58 10.11
C GLN A 47 -11.38 -20.24 9.54
N VAL A 48 -11.24 -20.12 8.21
CA VAL A 48 -10.74 -18.89 7.58
C VAL A 48 -11.80 -17.80 7.66
N SER A 49 -11.52 -16.75 8.44
CA SER A 49 -12.36 -15.55 8.53
C SER A 49 -11.80 -14.44 7.66
N LEU A 50 -12.56 -13.98 6.68
CA LEU A 50 -12.19 -12.83 5.85
C LEU A 50 -12.22 -11.49 6.60
N THR A 51 -12.74 -11.46 7.82
CA THR A 51 -12.93 -10.22 8.59
C THR A 51 -11.61 -9.48 8.79
N GLU A 52 -10.55 -10.18 9.18
CA GLU A 52 -9.23 -9.57 9.41
C GLU A 52 -8.59 -9.12 8.10
N ALA A 53 -8.69 -9.94 7.05
CA ALA A 53 -8.15 -9.62 5.73
C ALA A 53 -8.84 -8.39 5.13
N SER A 54 -10.17 -8.31 5.25
CA SER A 54 -10.98 -7.17 4.81
C SER A 54 -10.65 -5.90 5.62
N SER A 55 -10.50 -6.02 6.94
CA SER A 55 -10.13 -4.88 7.78
C SER A 55 -8.75 -4.32 7.40
N ALA A 56 -7.78 -5.19 7.11
CA ALA A 56 -6.45 -4.78 6.65
C ALA A 56 -6.50 -4.08 5.28
N GLU A 57 -7.27 -4.62 4.32
CA GLU A 57 -7.49 -4.00 3.00
C GLU A 57 -8.09 -2.59 3.13
N ILE A 58 -9.13 -2.45 3.94
CA ILE A 58 -9.80 -1.17 4.19
C ILE A 58 -8.82 -0.18 4.81
N ASN A 59 -7.96 -0.62 5.73
CA ASN A 59 -6.97 0.26 6.36
C ASN A 59 -5.93 0.76 5.35
N ILE A 60 -5.40 -0.13 4.50
CA ILE A 60 -4.46 0.22 3.41
C ILE A 60 -5.11 1.26 2.47
N ASN A 61 -6.38 1.05 2.11
CA ASN A 61 -7.15 1.97 1.30
C ASN A 61 -7.32 3.35 1.94
N ASN A 62 -7.65 3.39 3.23
CA ASN A 62 -7.80 4.62 3.99
C ASN A 62 -6.48 5.39 4.11
N ILE A 63 -5.36 4.70 4.35
CA ILE A 63 -4.03 5.30 4.41
C ILE A 63 -3.70 5.93 3.05
N ARG A 64 -3.82 5.18 1.95
CA ARG A 64 -3.62 5.71 0.60
C ARG A 64 -4.44 6.98 0.36
N ASN A 65 -5.73 6.96 0.69
CA ASN A 65 -6.63 8.10 0.47
C ASN A 65 -6.20 9.32 1.30
N LYS A 66 -5.79 9.11 2.55
CA LYS A 66 -5.27 10.16 3.43
C LYS A 66 -3.97 10.75 2.88
N LEU A 67 -3.03 9.91 2.47
CA LEU A 67 -1.74 10.33 1.92
C LEU A 67 -1.92 11.07 0.60
N ARG A 68 -2.84 10.62 -0.26
CA ARG A 68 -3.20 11.29 -1.51
C ARG A 68 -3.73 12.70 -1.29
N LYS A 69 -4.70 12.85 -0.39
CA LYS A 69 -5.25 14.18 -0.03
C LYS A 69 -4.17 15.09 0.57
N SER A 70 -3.30 14.54 1.41
CA SER A 70 -2.22 15.31 2.05
C SER A 70 -1.21 15.85 1.03
N TYR A 71 -0.68 15.00 0.13
CA TYR A 71 0.34 15.46 -0.80
C TYR A 71 -0.23 16.43 -1.86
N LEU A 72 -1.48 16.24 -2.31
CA LEU A 72 -2.13 17.16 -3.26
C LEU A 72 -2.22 18.58 -2.67
N ARG A 73 -2.59 18.71 -1.39
CA ARG A 73 -2.57 20.00 -0.69
C ARG A 73 -1.16 20.60 -0.60
N LYS A 74 -0.13 19.78 -0.38
CA LYS A 74 1.27 20.25 -0.37
C LYS A 74 1.72 20.75 -1.74
N ILE A 75 1.25 20.12 -2.82
CA ILE A 75 1.49 20.62 -4.20
C ILE A 75 0.79 21.96 -4.40
N GLU A 76 -0.49 22.08 -4.04
CA GLU A 76 -1.28 23.32 -4.18
C GLU A 76 -0.65 24.50 -3.43
N ARG A 77 0.00 24.24 -2.29
CA ARG A 77 0.71 25.24 -1.48
C ARG A 77 2.13 25.53 -1.94
N GLY A 78 2.64 24.82 -2.94
CA GLY A 78 4.03 24.93 -3.39
C GLY A 78 5.06 24.29 -2.45
N GLU A 79 4.61 23.55 -1.43
CA GLU A 79 5.46 22.87 -0.43
C GLU A 79 6.04 21.55 -0.98
N MET A 80 5.52 21.04 -2.10
CA MET A 80 6.00 19.85 -2.77
C MET A 80 6.05 20.04 -4.29
N LYS A 81 7.18 19.66 -4.91
CA LYS A 81 7.31 19.64 -6.37
C LYS A 81 6.34 18.62 -6.97
N ILE A 82 5.65 18.99 -8.06
CA ILE A 82 4.72 18.12 -8.79
C ILE A 82 5.36 16.77 -9.13
N GLN A 83 6.60 16.78 -9.64
CA GLN A 83 7.31 15.54 -10.00
C GLN A 83 7.52 14.61 -8.79
N THR A 84 7.88 15.15 -7.63
CA THR A 84 8.02 14.38 -6.39
C THR A 84 6.68 13.80 -5.94
N GLY A 85 5.61 14.60 -6.01
CA GLY A 85 4.26 14.16 -5.67
C GLY A 85 3.72 13.06 -6.60
N MET A 86 4.05 13.11 -7.90
CA MET A 86 3.72 12.03 -8.84
C MET A 86 4.42 10.71 -8.48
N ILE A 87 5.72 10.75 -8.16
CA ILE A 87 6.47 9.56 -7.73
C ILE A 87 5.88 9.00 -6.43
N TYR A 88 5.57 9.88 -5.48
CA TYR A 88 4.93 9.51 -4.21
C TYR A 88 3.57 8.83 -4.43
N ASN A 89 2.71 9.41 -5.28
CA ASN A 89 1.41 8.86 -5.61
C ASN A 89 1.49 7.47 -6.24
N ASN A 90 2.41 7.29 -7.21
CA ASN A 90 2.61 6.00 -7.86
C ASN A 90 3.06 4.93 -6.86
N LEU A 91 3.87 5.31 -5.89
CA LEU A 91 4.33 4.40 -4.84
C LEU A 91 3.18 3.96 -3.91
N ILE A 92 2.43 4.90 -3.34
CA ILE A 92 1.30 4.55 -2.45
C ILE A 92 0.20 3.79 -3.20
N HIS A 93 -0.01 4.08 -4.48
CA HIS A 93 -0.96 3.32 -5.30
C HIS A 93 -0.48 1.88 -5.54
N SER A 94 0.82 1.70 -5.80
CA SER A 94 1.40 0.36 -5.99
C SER A 94 1.31 -0.47 -4.71
N LEU A 95 1.50 0.15 -3.53
CA LEU A 95 1.32 -0.52 -2.24
C LEU A 95 -0.12 -0.96 -1.99
N GLU A 96 -1.10 -0.12 -2.35
CA GLU A 96 -2.50 -0.53 -2.27
C GLU A 96 -2.83 -1.68 -3.22
N LYS A 97 -2.35 -1.63 -4.47
CA LYS A 97 -2.54 -2.75 -5.40
C LYS A 97 -1.99 -4.06 -4.86
N ILE A 98 -0.87 -4.02 -4.15
CA ILE A 98 -0.34 -5.20 -3.45
C ILE A 98 -1.32 -5.66 -2.36
N GLY A 99 -1.85 -4.74 -1.54
CA GLY A 99 -2.91 -5.02 -0.56
C GLY A 99 -4.14 -5.70 -1.16
N ASP A 100 -4.65 -5.18 -2.27
CA ASP A 100 -5.80 -5.77 -2.99
C ASP A 100 -5.48 -7.21 -3.44
N HIS A 101 -4.29 -7.44 -3.98
CA HIS A 101 -3.87 -8.78 -4.42
C HIS A 101 -3.78 -9.76 -3.24
N ILE A 102 -3.31 -9.31 -2.08
CA ILE A 102 -3.25 -10.12 -0.86
C ILE A 102 -4.64 -10.48 -0.37
N PHE A 103 -5.57 -9.52 -0.36
CA PHE A 103 -6.96 -9.76 0.01
C PHE A 103 -7.64 -10.76 -0.93
N ASN A 104 -7.48 -10.59 -2.25
CA ASN A 104 -8.04 -11.50 -3.25
C ASN A 104 -7.57 -12.95 -3.08
N VAL A 105 -6.34 -13.18 -2.59
CA VAL A 105 -5.86 -14.53 -2.26
C VAL A 105 -6.64 -15.10 -1.08
N SER A 106 -6.92 -14.30 -0.06
CA SER A 106 -7.74 -14.73 1.08
C SER A 106 -9.17 -15.04 0.67
N GLU A 107 -9.80 -14.24 -0.20
CA GLU A 107 -11.13 -14.52 -0.77
C GLU A 107 -11.16 -15.83 -1.56
N ALA A 108 -10.14 -16.08 -2.38
CA ALA A 108 -10.03 -17.31 -3.15
C ALA A 108 -9.94 -18.56 -2.26
N ILE A 109 -9.40 -18.44 -1.04
CA ILE A 109 -9.35 -19.55 -0.08
C ILE A 109 -10.75 -19.92 0.38
N VAL A 110 -11.66 -18.98 0.60
CA VAL A 110 -13.03 -19.28 1.10
C VAL A 110 -14.05 -19.53 -0.01
N GLY A 111 -13.62 -19.51 -1.27
CA GLY A 111 -14.47 -19.78 -2.43
C GLY A 111 -15.45 -18.65 -2.77
N ASP A 112 -15.27 -17.44 -2.23
CA ASP A 112 -16.06 -16.27 -2.63
C ASP A 112 -15.54 -15.74 -3.97
N LYS A 113 -16.27 -16.06 -5.05
CA LYS A 113 -16.22 -15.35 -6.34
C LYS A 113 -17.45 -15.58 -7.20
#